data_AF-A0AAW0LLA1-F1
#
_entry.id   AF-A0AAW0LLA1-F1
#
_cell.length_a   1.000
_cell.length_b   1.000
_cell.length_c   1.000
_cell.angle_alpha   90.00
_cell.angle_beta   90.00
_cell.angle_gamma   90.00
#
_symmetry.space_group_name_H-M   'P 1'
#
loop_
_entity.id
_entity.type
_entity.pdbx_description
1 polymer ?
#
loop_
_entity_poly.entity_id
_entity_poly.type
_entity_poly.pdbx_seq_one_letter_code
_entity_poly.pdbx_strand_id
1 'polypeptide(L)'
;MEQFKGQPRLPKFAVPKRYNIRLKLDLSTCKFSGSVAIELNIVAGTSFIVLNAAELSIDTPSVSFTHASNSKVLRPSKVDVVEEDEILFLEFADMLPIGMGLLTIRFQGTLNDKMKGFYTRSLSSSHEASVLIIALFKITLDVPSKLVALSNMPIFEEKVDGDLKTVSYQESPIMSTYLVAIVVGLFDYVEHLTSDGVKVRVYCQVGKVNQAKFALGIAIRTLELYKDYFEVPYSLPKLDMVAVPDFAFGAMENYGLITYRETALLYDD
;
A
#
# COMPACT_ATOMS: atom_id res chain seq x y z
N MET A 1 25.89 -6.92 -7.62
CA MET A 1 25.38 -7.19 -6.26
C MET A 1 26.15 -6.41 -5.20
N GLU A 2 27.48 -6.57 -5.07
CA GLU A 2 28.25 -5.90 -3.99
C GLU A 2 28.16 -4.37 -3.98
N GLN A 3 28.07 -3.74 -5.16
CA GLN A 3 27.94 -2.27 -5.25
C GLN A 3 26.64 -1.69 -4.67
N PHE A 4 25.65 -2.53 -4.35
CA PHE A 4 24.36 -2.11 -3.78
C PHE A 4 24.19 -2.49 -2.30
N LYS A 5 25.04 -3.38 -1.78
CA LYS A 5 25.01 -3.75 -0.36
C LYS A 5 25.49 -2.60 0.50
N GLY A 6 24.81 -2.34 1.61
CA GLY A 6 25.11 -1.22 2.51
C GLY A 6 24.83 0.18 1.94
N GLN A 7 24.20 0.29 0.76
CA GLN A 7 23.80 1.59 0.23
C GLN A 7 22.37 1.94 0.67
N PRO A 8 22.16 3.11 1.30
CA PRO A 8 20.84 3.50 1.83
C PRO A 8 19.83 3.91 0.74
N ARG A 9 20.26 4.03 -0.53
CA ARG A 9 19.42 4.56 -1.61
C ARG A 9 19.39 3.62 -2.80
N LEU A 10 18.17 3.40 -3.31
CA LEU A 10 17.97 2.69 -4.56
C LEU A 10 18.54 3.47 -5.76
N PRO A 11 19.03 2.77 -6.79
CA PRO A 11 19.49 3.41 -8.00
C PRO A 11 18.38 4.13 -8.76
N LYS A 12 18.75 5.18 -9.52
CA LYS A 12 17.79 6.05 -10.23
C LYS A 12 17.53 5.65 -11.69
N PHE A 13 18.06 4.51 -12.16
CA PHE A 13 17.92 4.09 -13.57
C PHE A 13 16.55 3.46 -13.89
N ALA A 14 15.78 3.02 -12.89
CA ALA A 14 14.45 2.46 -13.05
C ALA A 14 13.47 3.27 -12.19
N VAL A 15 12.60 4.05 -12.83
CA VAL A 15 11.65 4.93 -12.15
C VAL A 15 10.24 4.35 -12.27
N PRO A 16 9.59 3.94 -11.18
CA PRO A 16 8.24 3.44 -11.24
C PRO A 16 7.24 4.56 -11.53
N LYS A 17 6.19 4.20 -12.27
CA LYS A 17 5.10 5.09 -12.66
C LYS A 17 3.77 4.62 -12.10
N ARG A 18 3.55 3.31 -12.08
CA ARG A 18 2.31 2.70 -11.62
C ARG A 18 2.58 1.35 -10.97
N TYR A 19 1.86 1.06 -9.90
CA TYR A 19 1.80 -0.24 -9.27
C TYR A 19 0.38 -0.79 -9.40
N ASN A 20 0.27 -1.99 -9.96
CA ASN A 20 -0.95 -2.79 -9.88
C ASN A 20 -0.70 -3.92 -8.87
N ILE A 21 -1.29 -3.80 -7.69
CA ILE A 21 -1.08 -4.68 -6.56
C ILE A 21 -2.33 -5.52 -6.37
N ARG A 22 -2.18 -6.84 -6.41
CA ARG A 22 -3.21 -7.78 -6.01
C ARG A 22 -2.73 -8.60 -4.82
N LEU A 23 -3.51 -8.64 -3.75
CA LEU A 23 -3.21 -9.44 -2.57
C LEU A 23 -4.35 -10.39 -2.28
N LYS A 24 -4.01 -11.62 -1.92
CA LYS A 24 -4.91 -12.63 -1.41
C LYS A 24 -4.52 -12.96 0.02
N LEU A 25 -5.41 -12.63 0.95
CA LEU A 25 -5.19 -12.84 2.37
C LEU A 25 -5.75 -14.21 2.80
N ASP A 26 -4.94 -14.97 3.52
CA ASP A 26 -5.36 -16.16 4.26
C ASP A 26 -5.18 -15.91 5.76
N LEU A 27 -6.27 -15.47 6.38
CA LEU A 27 -6.30 -15.16 7.80
C LEU A 27 -6.27 -16.41 8.70
N SER A 28 -6.58 -17.59 8.15
CA SER A 28 -6.53 -18.84 8.93
C SER A 28 -5.10 -19.30 9.19
N THR A 29 -4.19 -18.99 8.27
CA THR A 29 -2.77 -19.35 8.36
C THR A 29 -1.86 -18.15 8.63
N CYS A 30 -2.42 -16.96 8.86
CA CYS A 30 -1.71 -15.69 8.98
C CYS A 30 -0.70 -15.48 7.84
N LYS A 31 -1.13 -15.73 6.61
CA LYS A 31 -0.29 -15.59 5.41
C LYS A 31 -1.01 -14.78 4.35
N PHE A 32 -0.23 -14.24 3.42
CA PHE A 32 -0.75 -13.67 2.20
C PHE A 32 0.08 -14.08 0.99
N SER A 33 -0.59 -14.12 -0.15
CA SER A 33 0.07 -14.21 -1.45
C SER A 33 -0.27 -12.95 -2.24
N GLY A 34 0.65 -12.52 -3.08
CA GLY A 34 0.50 -11.29 -3.82
C GLY A 34 1.10 -11.38 -5.20
N SER A 35 0.57 -10.54 -6.09
CA SER A 35 1.25 -10.21 -7.34
C SER A 35 1.32 -8.69 -7.48
N VAL A 36 2.47 -8.20 -7.88
CA VAL A 36 2.65 -6.81 -8.25
C VAL A 36 3.10 -6.73 -9.71
N ALA A 37 2.45 -5.85 -10.47
CA ALA A 37 2.89 -5.44 -11.78
C ALA A 37 3.27 -3.95 -11.70
N ILE A 38 4.53 -3.64 -11.94
CA ILE A 38 5.12 -2.31 -11.81
C ILE A 38 5.44 -1.80 -13.21
N GLU A 39 4.76 -0.72 -13.61
CA GLU A 39 5.14 0.03 -14.80
C GLU A 39 6.40 0.84 -14.47
N LEU A 40 7.52 0.45 -15.06
CA LEU A 40 8.84 1.05 -14.86
C LEU A 40 9.25 1.82 -16.11
N ASN A 41 9.85 2.99 -15.91
CA ASN A 41 10.59 3.70 -16.94
C ASN A 41 12.10 3.46 -16.73
N ILE A 42 12.73 2.74 -17.64
CA ILE A 42 14.18 2.54 -17.66
C ILE A 42 14.80 3.78 -18.31
N VAL A 43 15.46 4.63 -17.51
CA VAL A 43 16.03 5.91 -17.98
C VAL A 43 17.50 5.79 -18.41
N ALA A 44 18.17 4.71 -18.02
CA ALA A 44 19.54 4.41 -18.42
C ALA A 44 19.70 2.90 -18.64
N GLY A 45 20.50 2.52 -19.65
CA GLY A 45 20.76 1.12 -19.96
C GLY A 45 21.34 0.39 -18.74
N THR A 46 20.69 -0.69 -18.34
CA THR A 46 21.04 -1.46 -17.13
C THR A 46 20.74 -2.94 -17.36
N SER A 47 21.53 -3.83 -16.79
CA SER A 47 21.25 -5.27 -16.77
C SER A 47 20.62 -5.73 -15.45
N PHE A 48 20.26 -4.81 -14.56
CA PHE A 48 19.72 -5.16 -13.25
C PHE A 48 18.64 -4.19 -12.79
N ILE A 49 17.71 -4.71 -11.98
CA ILE A 49 16.68 -3.94 -11.27
C ILE A 49 16.84 -4.22 -9.79
N VAL A 50 16.86 -3.17 -8.97
CA VAL A 50 16.96 -3.26 -7.52
C VAL A 50 15.72 -2.59 -6.93
N LEU A 51 15.02 -3.29 -6.04
CA LEU A 51 13.86 -2.78 -5.32
C LEU A 51 13.91 -3.23 -3.85
N ASN A 52 13.12 -2.59 -2.99
CA ASN A 52 13.01 -3.04 -1.60
C ASN A 52 12.14 -4.30 -1.50
N ALA A 53 12.58 -5.24 -0.69
CA ALA A 53 11.83 -6.42 -0.28
C ALA A 53 12.35 -6.87 1.09
N ALA A 54 11.45 -7.00 2.05
CA ALA A 54 11.76 -7.45 3.41
C ALA A 54 10.76 -8.51 3.81
N GLU A 55 11.23 -9.65 4.32
CA GLU A 55 10.37 -10.73 4.82
C GLU A 55 9.37 -11.27 3.77
N LEU A 56 9.76 -11.25 2.49
CA LEU A 56 8.96 -11.76 1.37
C LEU A 56 9.64 -12.94 0.69
N SER A 57 8.87 -14.01 0.49
CA SER A 57 9.27 -15.13 -0.35
C SER A 57 8.87 -14.86 -1.80
N ILE A 58 9.85 -14.66 -2.67
CA ILE A 58 9.64 -14.36 -4.09
C ILE A 58 9.48 -15.66 -4.88
N ASP A 59 8.43 -15.76 -5.69
CA ASP A 59 8.25 -16.85 -6.65
C ASP A 59 9.09 -16.56 -7.90
N THR A 60 10.37 -16.95 -7.86
CA THR A 60 11.37 -16.66 -8.91
C THR A 60 10.89 -16.96 -10.35
N PRO A 61 10.22 -18.09 -10.65
CA PRO A 61 9.66 -18.36 -11.98
C PRO A 61 8.63 -17.33 -12.49
N SER A 62 7.98 -16.59 -11.59
CA SER A 62 7.00 -15.57 -11.95
C SER A 62 7.62 -14.23 -12.34
N VAL A 63 8.89 -14.00 -11.97
CA VAL A 63 9.53 -12.71 -12.19
C VAL A 63 9.80 -12.53 -13.67
N SER A 64 9.26 -11.46 -14.24
CA SER A 64 9.44 -11.13 -15.64
C SER A 64 9.36 -9.64 -15.89
N PHE A 65 10.14 -9.17 -16.86
CA PHE A 65 10.11 -7.80 -17.35
C PHE A 65 9.72 -7.82 -18.83
N THR A 66 8.62 -7.15 -19.17
CA THR A 66 8.16 -7.05 -20.56
C THR A 66 8.32 -5.60 -21.01
N HIS A 67 9.19 -5.37 -22.00
CA HIS A 67 9.35 -4.02 -22.55
C HIS A 67 8.19 -3.65 -23.48
N ALA A 68 7.75 -2.39 -23.41
CA ALA A 68 6.54 -1.94 -24.08
C ALA A 68 6.65 -1.94 -25.62
N SER A 69 7.86 -1.72 -26.19
CA SER A 69 8.00 -1.53 -27.63
C SER A 69 8.16 -2.82 -28.42
N ASN A 70 8.74 -3.86 -27.81
CA ASN A 70 9.04 -5.13 -28.49
C ASN A 70 8.23 -6.31 -27.93
N SER A 71 7.48 -6.10 -26.84
CA SER A 71 6.75 -7.15 -26.10
C SER A 71 7.61 -8.38 -25.76
N LYS A 72 8.94 -8.24 -25.77
CA LYS A 72 9.88 -9.29 -25.43
C LYS A 72 9.83 -9.46 -23.92
N VAL A 73 9.48 -10.66 -23.48
CA VAL A 73 9.51 -11.04 -22.08
C VAL A 73 10.95 -11.43 -21.71
N LEU A 74 11.57 -10.63 -20.86
CA LEU A 74 12.88 -10.88 -20.28
C LEU A 74 12.69 -11.50 -18.89
N ARG A 75 13.37 -12.61 -18.63
CA ARG A 75 13.42 -13.22 -17.31
C ARG A 75 14.79 -12.94 -16.69
N PRO A 76 14.85 -12.65 -15.38
CA PRO A 76 16.12 -12.49 -14.72
C PRO A 76 16.90 -13.81 -14.75
N SER A 77 18.21 -13.73 -15.01
CA SER A 77 19.15 -14.84 -14.85
C SER A 77 19.43 -15.13 -13.38
N LYS A 78 19.29 -14.11 -12.51
CA LYS A 78 19.49 -14.22 -11.06
C LYS A 78 18.45 -13.40 -10.29
N VAL A 79 17.92 -14.00 -9.23
CA VAL A 79 16.97 -13.38 -8.30
C VAL A 79 17.46 -13.63 -6.89
N ASP A 80 17.94 -12.58 -6.22
CA ASP A 80 18.46 -12.67 -4.86
C ASP A 80 17.70 -11.71 -3.94
N VAL A 81 17.21 -12.21 -2.82
CA VAL A 81 16.71 -11.40 -1.70
C VAL A 81 17.86 -11.25 -0.70
N VAL A 82 18.23 -10.02 -0.38
CA VAL A 82 19.26 -9.69 0.61
C VAL A 82 18.56 -9.13 1.84
N GLU A 83 18.26 -10.02 2.79
CA GLU A 83 17.47 -9.68 4.00
C GLU A 83 18.15 -8.61 4.87
N GLU A 84 19.48 -8.61 4.96
CA GLU A 84 20.23 -7.62 5.75
C GLU A 84 20.03 -6.18 5.25
N ASP A 85 19.89 -6.01 3.94
CA ASP A 85 19.73 -4.72 3.27
C ASP A 85 18.26 -4.44 2.88
N GLU A 86 17.34 -5.39 3.12
CA GLU A 86 15.94 -5.33 2.72
C GLU A 86 15.76 -5.02 1.20
N ILE A 87 16.59 -5.67 0.35
CA ILE A 87 16.56 -5.50 -1.11
C ILE A 87 16.31 -6.81 -1.86
N LEU A 88 15.57 -6.69 -2.97
CA LEU A 88 15.47 -7.69 -4.04
C LEU A 88 16.30 -7.24 -5.23
N PHE A 89 17.28 -8.07 -5.59
CA PHE A 89 18.17 -7.87 -6.72
C PHE A 89 17.77 -8.80 -7.88
N LEU A 90 17.45 -8.20 -9.02
CA LEU A 90 17.11 -8.90 -10.26
C LEU A 90 18.21 -8.63 -11.29
N GLU A 91 18.90 -9.67 -11.74
CA GLU A 91 19.92 -9.59 -12.79
C GLU A 91 19.39 -10.19 -14.08
N PHE A 92 19.65 -9.54 -15.22
CA PHE A 92 19.26 -9.98 -16.55
C PHE A 92 20.51 -10.26 -17.39
N ALA A 93 20.43 -11.27 -18.25
CA ALA A 93 21.54 -11.64 -19.13
C ALA A 93 21.85 -10.56 -20.19
N ASP A 94 20.80 -9.88 -20.67
CA ASP A 94 20.89 -8.79 -21.65
C ASP A 94 20.65 -7.43 -20.97
N MET A 95 21.17 -6.36 -21.56
CA MET A 95 20.79 -5.00 -21.16
C MET A 95 19.30 -4.76 -21.40
N LEU A 96 18.63 -4.22 -20.38
CA LEU A 96 17.25 -3.77 -20.48
C LEU A 96 17.18 -2.55 -21.40
N PRO A 97 16.31 -2.57 -22.43
CA PRO A 97 16.11 -1.43 -23.31
C PRO A 97 15.54 -0.22 -22.54
N ILE A 98 16.02 0.97 -22.91
CA ILE A 98 15.52 2.25 -22.38
C ILE A 98 14.03 2.42 -22.75
N GLY A 99 13.27 3.02 -21.83
CA GLY A 99 11.85 3.31 -21.99
C GLY A 99 10.96 2.49 -21.05
N MET A 100 9.67 2.47 -21.38
CA MET A 100 8.65 1.85 -20.54
C MET A 100 8.69 0.32 -20.62
N GLY A 101 8.50 -0.32 -19.47
CA GLY A 101 8.28 -1.76 -19.38
C GLY A 101 7.48 -2.12 -18.14
N LEU A 102 7.03 -3.37 -18.09
CA LEU A 102 6.21 -3.92 -17.02
C LEU A 102 7.00 -5.02 -16.28
N LEU A 103 7.33 -4.77 -15.02
CA LEU A 103 7.92 -5.76 -14.13
C LEU A 103 6.81 -6.48 -13.36
N THR A 104 6.67 -7.78 -13.54
CA THR A 104 5.71 -8.61 -12.81
C THR A 104 6.43 -9.50 -11.81
N ILE A 105 5.94 -9.54 -10.58
CA ILE A 105 6.50 -10.36 -9.49
C ILE A 105 5.33 -10.97 -8.71
N ARG A 106 5.38 -12.28 -8.45
CA ARG A 106 4.55 -12.92 -7.41
C ARG A 106 5.39 -13.18 -6.17
N PHE A 107 4.75 -13.03 -5.02
CA PHE A 107 5.39 -13.19 -3.72
C PHE A 107 4.41 -13.77 -2.70
N GLN A 108 4.95 -14.26 -1.61
CA GLN A 108 4.22 -14.67 -0.42
C GLN A 108 4.87 -14.02 0.80
N GLY A 109 4.06 -13.74 1.81
CA GLY A 109 4.52 -13.21 3.08
C GLY A 109 3.67 -13.73 4.23
N THR A 110 4.14 -13.49 5.44
CA THR A 110 3.40 -13.76 6.67
C THR A 110 2.77 -12.47 7.19
N LEU A 111 1.59 -12.58 7.77
CA LEU A 111 1.01 -11.55 8.61
C LEU A 111 1.62 -11.77 10.00
N ASN A 112 2.57 -10.92 10.40
CA ASN A 112 3.30 -11.03 11.66
C ASN A 112 3.08 -9.81 12.56
N ASP A 113 3.47 -9.93 13.82
CA ASP A 113 3.23 -8.89 14.84
C ASP A 113 4.43 -7.93 15.00
N LYS A 114 5.43 -8.02 14.12
CA LYS A 114 6.78 -7.39 14.23
C LYS A 114 6.91 -5.91 13.82
N MET A 115 5.78 -5.27 13.54
CA MET A 115 5.67 -3.88 13.18
C MET A 115 6.50 -3.36 11.96
N LYS A 116 6.60 -4.11 10.86
CA LYS A 116 7.21 -3.69 9.57
C LYS A 116 6.38 -4.13 8.36
N GLY A 117 6.18 -3.24 7.37
CA GLY A 117 5.46 -3.56 6.13
C GLY A 117 3.95 -3.60 6.34
N PHE A 118 3.31 -4.76 6.19
CA PHE A 118 1.87 -4.91 6.35
C PHE A 118 1.39 -4.83 7.83
N TYR A 119 2.09 -4.10 8.72
CA TYR A 119 1.75 -3.72 10.12
C TYR A 119 2.90 -2.82 10.74
N THR A 120 2.87 -2.42 12.04
CA THR A 120 3.12 -1.05 12.62
C THR A 120 4.38 -0.65 13.50
N ARG A 121 5.54 -0.10 13.03
CA ARG A 121 6.69 0.64 13.76
C ARG A 121 8.10 -0.04 13.81
N SER A 122 9.19 0.54 13.32
CA SER A 122 9.95 1.67 13.92
C SER A 122 10.90 2.40 12.94
N LEU A 123 10.79 3.74 12.89
CA LEU A 123 11.84 4.64 12.42
C LEU A 123 12.64 5.11 13.64
N SER A 124 13.74 4.44 13.93
CA SER A 124 14.78 5.00 14.79
C SER A 124 15.55 6.05 13.98
N SER A 125 15.28 7.31 14.26
CA SER A 125 16.17 8.46 14.12
C SER A 125 17.42 8.29 13.22
N SER A 126 17.25 8.55 11.93
CA SER A 126 18.13 9.46 11.18
C SER A 126 17.32 9.94 9.98
N HIS A 127 17.04 11.24 9.93
CA HIS A 127 16.46 11.88 8.75
C HIS A 127 17.57 11.95 7.69
N GLU A 128 17.89 10.82 7.06
CA GLU A 128 18.51 10.84 5.74
C GLU A 128 17.42 10.52 4.74
N ALA A 129 17.18 11.46 3.82
CA ALA A 129 16.10 11.39 2.86
C ALA A 129 16.07 10.03 2.13
N SER A 130 15.18 9.14 2.57
CA SER A 130 14.67 8.04 1.78
C SER A 130 14.10 8.66 0.51
N VAL A 131 14.59 8.24 -0.65
CA VAL A 131 14.02 8.69 -1.92
C VAL A 131 12.55 8.27 -1.91
N LEU A 132 11.64 9.24 -1.74
CA LEU A 132 10.21 9.02 -1.76
C LEU A 132 9.84 8.61 -3.19
N ILE A 133 9.73 7.31 -3.41
CA ILE A 133 9.19 6.76 -4.64
C ILE A 133 7.71 7.14 -4.70
N ILE A 134 7.36 7.96 -5.68
CA ILE A 134 5.98 8.36 -5.95
C ILE A 134 5.45 7.68 -7.20
N ALA A 135 4.25 7.15 -7.13
CA ALA A 135 3.61 6.44 -8.25
C ALA A 135 2.08 6.44 -8.09
N LEU A 136 1.38 5.99 -9.13
CA LEU A 136 -0.03 5.63 -9.09
C LEU A 136 -0.18 4.21 -8.52
N PHE A 137 -1.22 3.97 -7.72
CA PHE A 137 -1.50 2.66 -7.14
C PHE A 137 -2.91 2.20 -7.50
N LYS A 138 -3.00 1.01 -8.10
CA LYS A 138 -4.24 0.28 -8.29
C LYS A 138 -4.20 -0.97 -7.41
N ILE A 139 -5.16 -1.09 -6.50
CA ILE A 139 -5.17 -2.13 -5.47
C ILE A 139 -6.37 -3.05 -5.71
N THR A 140 -6.14 -4.36 -5.61
CA THR A 140 -7.16 -5.40 -5.62
C THR A 140 -6.90 -6.35 -4.45
N LEU A 141 -7.95 -6.68 -3.69
CA LEU A 141 -7.87 -7.57 -2.54
C LEU A 141 -8.81 -8.74 -2.71
N ASP A 142 -8.29 -9.95 -2.54
CA ASP A 142 -9.06 -11.17 -2.38
C ASP A 142 -9.11 -11.52 -0.89
N VAL A 143 -10.31 -11.42 -0.29
CA VAL A 143 -10.53 -11.55 1.16
C VAL A 143 -11.76 -12.42 1.45
N PRO A 144 -11.91 -12.96 2.67
CA PRO A 144 -13.16 -13.60 3.09
C PRO A 144 -14.38 -12.66 2.92
N SER A 145 -15.47 -13.19 2.36
CA SER A 145 -16.62 -12.39 1.91
C SER A 145 -17.32 -11.59 3.01
N LYS A 146 -17.26 -12.09 4.24
CA LYS A 146 -17.87 -11.47 5.44
C LYS A 146 -17.06 -10.32 6.04
N LEU A 147 -15.83 -10.09 5.57
CA LEU A 147 -14.95 -9.05 6.12
C LEU A 147 -15.08 -7.74 5.35
N VAL A 148 -14.94 -6.64 6.07
CA VAL A 148 -14.72 -5.33 5.47
C VAL A 148 -13.28 -5.29 4.98
N ALA A 149 -13.08 -4.79 3.75
CA ALA A 149 -11.77 -4.48 3.20
C ALA A 149 -11.74 -3.01 2.83
N LEU A 150 -10.73 -2.30 3.32
CA LEU A 150 -10.51 -0.88 3.11
C LEU A 150 -9.15 -0.67 2.44
N SER A 151 -9.07 0.36 1.60
CA SER A 151 -7.81 0.88 1.09
C SER A 151 -7.90 2.40 0.87
N ASN A 152 -6.86 3.02 0.31
CA ASN A 152 -6.73 4.46 0.13
C ASN A 152 -7.90 5.10 -0.65
N MET A 153 -8.35 4.43 -1.72
CA MET A 153 -9.35 4.93 -2.66
C MET A 153 -10.72 4.25 -2.48
N PRO A 154 -11.81 4.80 -3.03
CA PRO A 154 -13.12 4.14 -3.05
C PRO A 154 -13.09 2.79 -3.79
N ILE A 155 -14.02 1.91 -3.43
CA ILE A 155 -14.25 0.66 -4.16
C ILE A 155 -14.75 1.02 -5.57
N PHE A 156 -14.08 0.48 -6.57
CA PHE A 156 -14.49 0.54 -7.97
C PHE A 156 -15.42 -0.63 -8.32
N GLU A 157 -15.08 -1.83 -7.86
CA GLU A 157 -15.86 -3.05 -8.10
C GLU A 157 -15.70 -4.03 -6.92
N GLU A 158 -16.78 -4.68 -6.53
CA GLU A 158 -16.76 -5.82 -5.59
C GLU A 158 -17.45 -7.02 -6.25
N LYS A 159 -16.79 -8.18 -6.24
CA LYS A 159 -17.30 -9.45 -6.76
C LYS A 159 -17.22 -10.51 -5.67
N VAL A 160 -18.34 -11.13 -5.35
CA VAL A 160 -18.42 -12.22 -4.36
C VAL A 160 -18.42 -13.56 -5.08
N ASP A 161 -17.58 -14.48 -4.64
CA ASP A 161 -17.48 -15.86 -5.14
C ASP A 161 -17.42 -16.82 -3.93
N GLY A 162 -18.59 -17.31 -3.52
CA GLY A 162 -18.75 -18.14 -2.33
C GLY A 162 -18.29 -17.44 -1.05
N ASP A 163 -17.32 -18.04 -0.36
CA ASP A 163 -16.76 -17.53 0.90
C ASP A 163 -15.66 -16.46 0.70
N LEU A 164 -15.30 -16.14 -0.55
CA LEU A 164 -14.33 -15.11 -0.89
C LEU A 164 -15.00 -13.96 -1.65
N LYS A 165 -14.38 -12.79 -1.59
CA LYS A 165 -14.69 -11.67 -2.47
C LYS A 165 -13.44 -11.00 -2.98
N THR A 166 -13.52 -10.49 -4.20
CA THR A 166 -12.52 -9.64 -4.82
C THR A 166 -13.01 -8.20 -4.79
N VAL A 167 -12.26 -7.34 -4.10
CA VAL A 167 -12.52 -5.89 -4.00
C VAL A 167 -11.45 -5.16 -4.79
N SER A 168 -11.85 -4.45 -5.84
CA SER A 168 -10.96 -3.59 -6.64
C SER A 168 -11.23 -2.14 -6.32
N TYR A 169 -10.19 -1.37 -6.05
CA TYR A 169 -10.29 0.06 -5.72
C TYR A 169 -9.99 0.93 -6.94
N GLN A 170 -10.49 2.16 -6.91
CA GLN A 170 -10.08 3.19 -7.87
C GLN A 170 -8.57 3.43 -7.79
N GLU A 171 -7.99 3.91 -8.88
CA GLU A 171 -6.56 4.25 -8.93
C GLU A 171 -6.27 5.49 -8.09
N SER A 172 -5.21 5.46 -7.29
CA SER A 172 -4.79 6.58 -6.45
C SER A 172 -4.24 7.74 -7.27
N PRO A 173 -4.20 8.96 -6.73
CA PRO A 173 -3.28 9.98 -7.25
C PRO A 173 -1.82 9.53 -7.07
N ILE A 174 -0.90 10.29 -7.65
CA ILE A 174 0.53 10.10 -7.41
C ILE A 174 0.80 10.31 -5.92
N MET A 175 1.25 9.27 -5.24
CA MET A 175 1.57 9.29 -3.81
C MET A 175 2.78 8.42 -3.51
N SER A 176 3.35 8.55 -2.32
CA SER A 176 4.48 7.73 -1.90
C SER A 176 4.06 6.34 -1.44
N THR A 177 4.93 5.34 -1.62
CA THR A 177 4.66 3.94 -1.20
C THR A 177 4.27 3.81 0.28
N TYR A 178 4.83 4.63 1.17
CA TYR A 178 4.54 4.59 2.61
C TYR A 178 3.10 5.00 2.97
N LEU A 179 2.40 5.69 2.06
CA LEU A 179 1.00 6.08 2.26
C LEU A 179 0.01 5.01 1.83
N VAL A 180 0.45 3.95 1.13
CA VAL A 180 -0.42 2.82 0.78
C VAL A 180 -0.91 2.16 2.07
N ALA A 181 -2.22 1.95 2.19
CA ALA A 181 -2.82 1.28 3.33
C ALA A 181 -3.92 0.33 2.89
N ILE A 182 -3.98 -0.81 3.60
CA ILE A 182 -4.99 -1.85 3.45
C ILE A 182 -5.37 -2.31 4.85
N VAL A 183 -6.67 -2.33 5.14
CA VAL A 183 -7.21 -2.81 6.42
C VAL A 183 -8.33 -3.79 6.15
N VAL A 184 -8.24 -4.98 6.75
CA VAL A 184 -9.24 -6.05 6.57
C VAL A 184 -9.66 -6.57 7.92
N GLY A 185 -10.97 -6.64 8.17
CA GLY A 185 -11.49 -7.08 9.46
C GLY A 185 -13.00 -6.93 9.59
N LEU A 186 -13.49 -7.21 10.80
CA LEU A 186 -14.89 -6.98 11.18
C LEU A 186 -15.01 -5.59 11.79
N PHE A 187 -15.68 -4.69 11.07
CA PHE A 187 -15.85 -3.30 11.50
C PHE A 187 -17.29 -2.85 11.30
N ASP A 188 -17.79 -2.11 12.28
CA ASP A 188 -18.91 -1.20 12.11
C ASP A 188 -18.36 0.18 11.73
N TYR A 189 -19.21 1.07 11.21
CA TYR A 189 -18.82 2.45 10.96
C TYR A 189 -19.98 3.44 11.13
N VAL A 190 -19.62 4.68 11.42
CA VAL A 190 -20.48 5.86 11.22
C VAL A 190 -19.99 6.63 10.01
N GLU A 191 -20.90 7.28 9.28
CA GLU A 191 -20.56 8.09 8.11
C GLU A 191 -21.32 9.40 8.06
N HIS A 192 -20.71 10.40 7.44
CA HIS A 192 -21.38 11.64 7.02
C HIS A 192 -20.57 12.29 5.88
N LEU A 193 -21.11 13.37 5.29
CA LEU A 193 -20.55 14.11 4.18
C LEU A 193 -20.12 15.47 4.69
N THR A 194 -18.99 15.97 4.22
CA THR A 194 -18.64 17.39 4.34
C THR A 194 -19.54 18.24 3.44
N SER A 195 -19.53 19.56 3.63
CA SER A 195 -20.28 20.52 2.79
C SER A 195 -19.95 20.44 1.28
N ASP A 196 -18.74 20.01 0.91
CA ASP A 196 -18.29 19.81 -0.47
C ASP A 196 -18.40 18.35 -0.96
N GLY A 197 -19.03 17.47 -0.17
CA GLY A 197 -19.40 16.12 -0.58
C GLY A 197 -18.33 15.04 -0.38
N VAL A 198 -17.24 15.33 0.35
CA VAL A 198 -16.26 14.30 0.76
C VAL A 198 -16.94 13.36 1.75
N LYS A 199 -16.91 12.06 1.45
CA LYS A 199 -17.43 11.04 2.37
C LYS A 199 -16.44 10.76 3.48
N VAL A 200 -16.84 11.02 4.72
CA VAL A 200 -16.04 10.75 5.92
C VAL A 200 -16.65 9.58 6.68
N ARG A 201 -15.82 8.58 7.01
CA ARG A 201 -16.24 7.39 7.76
C ARG A 201 -15.29 7.12 8.90
N VAL A 202 -15.84 6.73 10.05
CA VAL A 202 -15.06 6.26 11.20
C VAL A 202 -15.41 4.80 11.45
N TYR A 203 -14.43 3.92 11.23
CA TYR A 203 -14.52 2.47 11.41
C TYR A 203 -14.01 2.07 12.79
N CYS A 204 -14.73 1.16 13.44
CA CYS A 204 -14.40 0.63 14.75
C CYS A 204 -14.81 -0.85 14.86
N GLN A 205 -14.33 -1.55 15.90
CA GLN A 205 -14.82 -2.90 16.19
C GLN A 205 -16.35 -2.92 16.31
N VAL A 206 -16.94 -4.05 15.91
CA VAL A 206 -18.39 -4.27 15.97
C VAL A 206 -18.90 -4.01 17.39
N GLY A 207 -19.96 -3.21 17.50
CA GLY A 207 -20.57 -2.83 18.79
C GLY A 207 -20.01 -1.56 19.44
N LYS A 208 -18.93 -0.96 18.92
CA LYS A 208 -18.37 0.32 19.44
C LYS A 208 -18.80 1.57 18.67
N VAL A 209 -19.78 1.45 17.76
CA VAL A 209 -20.17 2.52 16.81
C VAL A 209 -20.56 3.85 17.48
N ASN A 210 -21.09 3.81 18.71
CA ASN A 210 -21.43 5.03 19.45
C ASN A 210 -20.18 5.85 19.82
N GLN A 211 -19.05 5.20 20.11
CA GLN A 211 -17.80 5.84 20.49
C GLN A 211 -17.10 6.54 19.30
N ALA A 212 -17.51 6.23 18.07
CA ALA A 212 -16.96 6.79 16.84
C ALA A 212 -17.61 8.12 16.42
N LYS A 213 -18.77 8.47 16.99
CA LYS A 213 -19.57 9.65 16.60
C LYS A 213 -18.85 10.96 16.87
N PHE A 214 -18.17 11.07 18.00
CA PHE A 214 -17.41 12.26 18.36
C PHE A 214 -16.30 12.53 17.34
N ALA A 215 -15.50 11.51 17.01
CA ALA A 215 -14.43 11.61 16.01
C ALA A 215 -14.97 12.00 14.64
N LEU A 216 -16.09 11.43 14.19
CA LEU A 216 -16.72 11.78 12.91
C LEU A 216 -17.06 13.28 12.86
N GLY A 217 -17.70 13.80 13.91
CA GLY A 217 -18.08 15.22 13.98
C GLY A 217 -16.86 16.16 13.97
N ILE A 218 -15.77 15.77 14.64
CA ILE A 218 -14.51 16.53 14.63
C ILE A 218 -13.83 16.46 13.26
N ALA A 219 -13.77 15.28 12.63
CA ALA A 219 -13.12 15.10 11.34
C ALA A 219 -13.74 15.99 10.26
N ILE A 220 -15.07 16.09 10.22
CA ILE A 220 -15.79 16.94 9.27
C ILE A 220 -15.46 18.41 9.47
N ARG A 221 -15.58 18.91 10.72
CA ARG A 221 -15.24 20.30 11.04
C ARG A 221 -13.78 20.62 10.73
N THR A 222 -12.87 19.68 10.97
CA THR A 222 -11.44 19.85 10.67
C THR A 222 -11.18 19.91 9.17
N LEU A 223 -11.83 19.07 8.36
CA LEU A 223 -11.70 19.15 6.90
C LEU A 223 -12.24 20.47 6.35
N GLU A 224 -13.37 20.96 6.87
CA GLU A 224 -13.93 22.25 6.48
C GLU A 224 -13.00 23.41 6.88
N LEU A 225 -12.47 23.37 8.11
CA LEU A 225 -11.47 24.33 8.56
C LEU A 225 -10.21 24.32 7.69
N TYR A 226 -9.68 23.15 7.34
CA TYR A 226 -8.49 23.04 6.49
C TYR A 226 -8.73 23.50 5.06
N LYS A 227 -9.92 23.22 4.51
CA LYS A 227 -10.32 23.76 3.20
C LYS A 227 -10.25 25.28 3.20
N ASP A 228 -10.85 25.92 4.21
CA ASP A 228 -10.91 27.38 4.29
C ASP A 228 -9.54 27.99 4.60
N TYR A 229 -8.77 27.35 5.48
CA TYR A 229 -7.44 27.83 5.89
C TYR A 229 -6.37 27.69 4.81
N PHE A 230 -6.33 26.56 4.10
CA PHE A 230 -5.35 26.32 3.04
C PHE A 230 -5.82 26.77 1.66
N GLU A 231 -7.09 27.19 1.52
CA GLU A 231 -7.75 27.52 0.26
C GLU A 231 -7.69 26.38 -0.78
N VAL A 232 -7.55 25.14 -0.31
CA VAL A 232 -7.45 23.94 -1.14
C VAL A 232 -8.35 22.86 -0.53
N PRO A 233 -9.36 22.36 -1.27
CA PRO A 233 -10.24 21.31 -0.78
C PRO A 233 -9.48 20.00 -0.62
N TYR A 234 -10.03 19.12 0.23
CA TYR A 234 -9.51 17.78 0.34
C TYR A 234 -9.62 17.05 -1.01
N SER A 235 -8.52 16.45 -1.42
CA SER A 235 -8.24 16.02 -2.79
C SER A 235 -8.77 14.63 -3.14
N LEU A 236 -9.18 13.83 -2.15
CA LEU A 236 -9.75 12.49 -2.38
C LEU A 236 -11.27 12.50 -2.19
N PRO A 237 -12.01 11.62 -2.89
CA PRO A 237 -13.47 11.54 -2.77
C PRO A 237 -13.95 11.04 -1.40
N LYS A 238 -13.04 10.49 -0.57
CA LYS A 238 -13.36 9.97 0.76
C LYS A 238 -12.19 10.08 1.73
N LEU A 239 -12.53 10.12 3.02
CA LEU A 239 -11.61 9.97 4.13
C LEU A 239 -12.16 8.91 5.08
N ASP A 240 -11.45 7.79 5.19
CA ASP A 240 -11.74 6.79 6.21
C ASP A 240 -10.76 6.95 7.37
N MET A 241 -11.27 6.83 8.59
CA MET A 241 -10.50 6.78 9.82
C MET A 241 -10.82 5.44 10.48
N VAL A 242 -9.82 4.64 10.85
CA VAL A 242 -10.05 3.31 11.43
C VAL A 242 -9.33 3.14 12.76
N ALA A 243 -10.09 2.73 13.77
CA ALA A 243 -9.57 2.32 15.07
C ALA A 243 -9.04 0.87 14.96
N VAL A 244 -7.72 0.72 15.11
CA VAL A 244 -7.02 -0.56 15.06
C VAL A 244 -6.59 -0.94 16.48
N PRO A 245 -7.00 -2.12 17.00
CA PRO A 245 -6.49 -2.67 18.25
C PRO A 245 -4.97 -2.82 18.19
N ASP A 246 -4.29 -2.56 19.31
CA ASP A 246 -2.83 -2.76 19.44
C ASP A 246 -1.97 -2.02 18.40
N PHE A 247 -2.47 -0.89 17.89
CA PHE A 247 -1.69 0.01 17.05
C PHE A 247 -0.55 0.65 17.87
N ALA A 248 0.71 0.33 17.58
CA ALA A 248 1.84 0.80 18.38
C ALA A 248 2.14 2.29 18.27
N PHE A 249 1.61 2.96 17.26
CA PHE A 249 1.63 4.42 17.17
C PHE A 249 0.34 5.03 17.75
N GLY A 250 0.28 6.36 17.79
CA GLY A 250 -0.99 7.06 18.04
C GLY A 250 -1.91 7.01 16.82
N ALA A 251 -1.38 7.44 15.68
CA ALA A 251 -2.06 7.44 14.38
C ALA A 251 -1.04 7.37 13.22
N MET A 252 -1.51 7.07 12.00
CA MET A 252 -0.75 7.14 10.76
C MET A 252 -1.62 7.69 9.63
N GLU A 253 -1.10 8.71 8.94
CA GLU A 253 -1.79 9.56 7.97
C GLU A 253 -1.94 8.96 6.57
N ASN A 254 -2.12 7.64 6.46
CA ASN A 254 -2.23 6.99 5.15
C ASN A 254 -3.36 7.64 4.33
N TYR A 255 -3.04 8.00 3.08
CA TYR A 255 -3.83 8.95 2.31
C TYR A 255 -5.23 8.39 2.01
N GLY A 256 -6.27 8.99 2.58
CA GLY A 256 -7.65 8.52 2.48
C GLY A 256 -8.03 7.37 3.43
N LEU A 257 -7.11 6.79 4.19
CA LEU A 257 -7.39 5.71 5.16
C LEU A 257 -6.49 5.87 6.41
N ILE A 258 -6.80 6.84 7.26
CA ILE A 258 -5.99 7.12 8.44
C ILE A 258 -6.22 6.04 9.49
N THR A 259 -5.14 5.43 9.99
CA THR A 259 -5.20 4.41 11.05
C THR A 259 -4.90 5.04 12.40
N TYR A 260 -5.63 4.64 13.44
CA TYR A 260 -5.49 5.13 14.81
C TYR A 260 -5.44 3.97 15.79
N ARG A 261 -4.75 4.17 16.92
CA ARG A 261 -5.02 3.37 18.12
C ARG A 261 -6.44 3.65 18.60
N GLU A 262 -7.13 2.64 19.13
CA GLU A 262 -8.49 2.81 19.65
C GLU A 262 -8.64 4.01 20.59
N THR A 263 -7.73 4.14 21.57
CA THR A 263 -7.76 5.24 22.57
C THR A 263 -7.49 6.63 21.98
N ALA A 264 -7.03 6.72 20.73
CA ALA A 264 -6.78 7.99 20.04
C ALA A 264 -7.95 8.42 19.14
N LEU A 265 -8.93 7.53 18.91
CA LEU A 265 -10.04 7.77 17.99
C LEU A 265 -11.41 7.57 18.63
N LEU A 266 -11.56 6.56 19.49
CA LEU A 266 -12.81 6.24 20.15
C LEU A 266 -12.93 7.00 21.46
N TYR A 267 -14.11 7.53 21.72
CA TYR A 267 -14.41 8.32 22.91
C TYR A 267 -15.75 7.92 23.49
N ASP A 268 -15.81 7.74 24.80
CA ASP A 268 -17.01 7.41 25.57
C ASP A 268 -17.25 8.54 26.57
N ASP A 269 -18.48 9.06 26.62
CA ASP A 269 -18.88 10.18 27.50
C ASP A 269 -19.10 9.74 28.96
#